data_AF-A0A661E9E8-F1
#
_entry.id   AF-A0A661E9E8-F1
#
_cell.length_a   1.000
_cell.length_b   1.000
_cell.length_c   1.000
_cell.angle_alpha   90.00
_cell.angle_beta   90.00
_cell.angle_gamma   90.00
#
_symmetry.space_group_name_H-M   'P 1'
#
loop_
_entity.id
_entity.type
_entity.pdbx_description
1 polymer ?
#
loop_
_entity_poly.entity_id
_entity_poly.type
_entity_poly.pdbx_seq_one_letter_code
_entity_poly.pdbx_strand_id
1 'polypeptide(L)'
;MSILRFTGYLAAILLGTQPAMADEKWWPSPWGADDEAGNTNYMTPAKTLAATALIKQGVVVKLGHDYHAEMPIPVGRVFALRIPGAPTSKPLGSNRVIYNDEFLTAEIGQVGTQMDGFGHMGLTLGDEADRTKMTFYNGVTAQQMMTPRGLIKNGVEKLKPI
;
A
#
# COMPACT_ATOMS: atom_id res chain seq x y z
N MET A 1 -27.84 1.04 -44.97
CA MET A 1 -26.51 0.49 -44.62
C MET A 1 -25.57 1.68 -44.45
N SER A 2 -25.43 2.20 -43.22
CA SER A 2 -24.65 3.41 -42.92
C SER A 2 -23.41 2.99 -42.13
N ILE A 3 -22.23 3.31 -42.66
CA ILE A 3 -20.93 2.94 -42.09
C ILE A 3 -20.58 4.01 -41.06
N LEU A 4 -20.64 3.67 -39.78
CA LEU A 4 -20.22 4.54 -38.69
C LEU A 4 -18.68 4.56 -38.64
N ARG A 5 -18.08 5.72 -38.94
CA ARG A 5 -16.64 5.94 -38.78
C ARG A 5 -16.32 6.16 -37.30
N PHE A 6 -15.59 5.23 -36.69
CA PHE A 6 -14.98 5.45 -35.38
C PHE A 6 -13.78 6.39 -35.54
N THR A 7 -13.92 7.62 -35.04
CA THR A 7 -12.80 8.55 -34.92
C THR A 7 -12.10 8.23 -33.60
N GLY A 8 -10.94 7.58 -33.67
CA GLY A 8 -10.13 7.29 -32.49
C GLY A 8 -9.51 8.57 -31.93
N TYR A 9 -9.82 8.90 -30.68
CA TYR A 9 -9.06 9.90 -29.92
C TYR A 9 -7.79 9.22 -29.40
N LEU A 10 -6.64 9.55 -29.98
CA LEU A 10 -5.35 9.31 -29.35
C LEU A 10 -5.24 10.28 -28.16
N ALA A 11 -5.39 9.76 -26.94
CA ALA A 11 -5.00 10.50 -25.75
C ALA A 11 -3.47 10.51 -25.69
N ALA A 12 -2.85 11.62 -26.10
CA ALA A 12 -1.44 11.86 -25.87
C ALA A 12 -1.22 12.05 -24.36
N ILE A 13 -0.62 11.05 -23.71
CA ILE A 13 -0.15 11.18 -22.33
C ILE A 13 1.06 12.13 -22.38
N LEU A 14 0.87 13.37 -21.94
CA LEU A 14 1.96 14.27 -21.61
C LEU A 14 2.69 13.68 -20.39
N LEU A 15 3.73 12.90 -20.62
CA LEU A 15 4.77 12.65 -19.62
C LEU A 15 5.53 13.97 -19.46
N GLY A 16 5.03 14.85 -18.60
CA GLY A 16 5.77 16.03 -18.18
C GLY A 16 7.13 15.59 -17.63
N THR A 17 8.21 16.15 -18.15
CA THR A 17 9.56 15.95 -17.61
C THR A 17 9.57 16.43 -16.16
N GLN A 18 9.49 15.51 -15.21
CA GLN A 18 9.69 15.84 -13.80
C GLN A 18 11.18 16.15 -13.60
N PRO A 19 11.53 17.22 -12.85
CA PRO A 19 12.92 17.48 -12.50
C PRO A 19 13.47 16.27 -11.73
N ALA A 20 14.73 15.93 -11.98
CA ALA A 20 15.41 14.85 -11.28
C ALA A 20 15.54 15.21 -9.79
N MET A 21 14.61 14.71 -8.96
CA MET A 21 14.66 14.81 -7.50
C MET A 21 15.85 14.06 -6.89
N ALA A 22 16.60 13.29 -7.68
CA ALA A 22 17.69 12.43 -7.20
C ALA A 22 18.94 13.20 -6.75
N ASP A 23 19.11 14.45 -7.20
CA ASP A 23 20.34 15.21 -6.95
C ASP A 23 20.37 15.90 -5.57
N GLU A 24 19.21 16.14 -4.94
CA GLU A 24 19.14 16.75 -3.61
C GLU A 24 19.00 15.68 -2.51
N LYS A 25 19.90 15.71 -1.52
CA LYS A 25 19.87 14.78 -0.39
C LYS A 25 18.66 15.07 0.51
N TRP A 26 17.69 14.17 0.56
CA TRP A 26 16.45 14.32 1.36
C TRP A 26 16.49 13.73 2.78
N TRP A 27 17.65 13.26 3.25
CA TRP A 27 17.82 12.64 4.58
C TRP A 27 19.02 13.25 5.36
N PRO A 28 19.05 13.19 6.71
CA PRO A 28 18.09 12.53 7.59
C PRO A 28 16.73 13.23 7.63
N SER A 29 15.69 12.50 8.00
CA SER A 29 14.36 13.07 8.17
C SER A 29 14.33 14.06 9.34
N PRO A 30 13.33 14.97 9.39
CA PRO A 30 13.12 15.85 10.54
C PRO A 30 12.87 15.12 11.86
N TRP A 31 12.59 13.81 11.82
CA TRP A 31 12.31 12.96 12.97
C TRP A 31 13.54 12.24 13.52
N GLY A 32 14.70 12.43 12.87
CA GLY A 32 15.98 11.84 13.28
C GLY A 32 16.48 10.77 12.32
N ALA A 33 17.78 10.47 12.40
CA ALA A 33 18.45 9.55 11.49
C ALA A 33 18.01 8.08 11.63
N ASP A 34 17.44 7.71 12.79
CA ASP A 34 16.96 6.34 13.07
C ASP A 34 15.45 6.20 12.91
N ASP A 35 14.75 7.25 12.48
CA ASP A 35 13.30 7.21 12.31
C ASP A 35 12.88 6.31 11.13
N GLU A 36 11.84 5.52 11.37
CA GLU A 36 11.20 4.62 10.40
C GLU A 36 9.69 4.92 10.25
N ALA A 37 9.14 5.83 11.06
CA ALA A 37 7.72 6.14 11.10
C ALA A 37 7.33 7.35 10.24
N GLY A 38 8.29 8.21 9.89
CA GLY A 38 8.10 9.36 9.02
C GLY A 38 6.94 10.25 9.42
N ASN A 39 6.16 10.72 8.45
CA ASN A 39 5.08 11.65 8.73
C ASN A 39 3.96 11.07 9.59
N THR A 40 3.90 9.75 9.79
CA THR A 40 2.99 9.17 10.78
C THR A 40 3.36 9.59 12.21
N ASN A 41 4.57 10.11 12.44
CA ASN A 41 4.94 10.75 13.70
C ASN A 41 4.05 11.93 14.10
N TYR A 42 3.40 12.59 13.13
CA TYR A 42 2.41 13.63 13.43
C TYR A 42 1.14 13.10 14.08
N MET A 43 0.88 11.79 14.03
CA MET A 43 -0.23 11.15 14.73
C MET A 43 0.09 11.04 16.23
N THR A 44 -0.36 12.04 16.98
CA THR A 44 -0.21 12.11 18.44
C THR A 44 -1.56 11.90 19.12
N PRO A 45 -1.59 11.49 20.41
CA PRO A 45 -2.84 11.38 21.17
C PRO A 45 -3.67 12.68 21.16
N ALA A 46 -2.99 13.83 21.19
CA ALA A 46 -3.64 15.13 21.08
C ALA A 46 -4.32 15.34 19.73
N LYS A 47 -3.68 14.94 18.61
CA LYS A 47 -4.31 15.00 17.28
C LYS A 47 -5.47 14.03 17.17
N THR A 48 -5.35 12.81 17.69
CA THR A 48 -6.44 11.83 17.72
C THR A 48 -7.65 12.39 18.47
N LEU A 49 -7.45 12.98 19.65
CA LEU A 49 -8.53 13.62 20.40
C LEU A 49 -9.11 14.82 19.64
N ALA A 50 -8.26 15.67 19.05
CA ALA A 50 -8.73 16.80 18.24
C ALA A 50 -9.59 16.35 17.04
N ALA A 51 -9.26 15.23 16.41
CA ALA A 51 -10.04 14.67 15.31
C ALA A 51 -11.47 14.28 15.75
N THR A 52 -11.66 13.84 16.99
CA THR A 52 -13.01 13.52 17.52
C THR A 52 -13.93 14.74 17.53
N ALA A 53 -13.38 15.94 17.71
CA ALA A 53 -14.15 17.17 17.68
C ALA A 53 -14.70 17.49 16.28
N LEU A 54 -14.18 16.87 15.21
CA LEU A 54 -14.71 17.02 13.85
C LEU A 54 -16.01 16.24 13.62
N ILE A 55 -16.31 15.25 14.48
CA ILE A 55 -17.54 14.46 14.37
C ILE A 55 -18.70 15.32 14.88
N LYS A 56 -19.51 15.85 13.95
CA LYS A 56 -20.69 16.68 14.28
C LYS A 56 -22.01 15.96 14.06
N GLN A 57 -22.12 15.21 12.96
CA GLN A 57 -23.36 14.60 12.51
C GLN A 57 -23.40 13.07 12.72
N GLY A 58 -22.27 12.46 13.10
CA GLY A 58 -22.15 11.00 13.23
C GLY A 58 -22.26 10.23 11.91
N VAL A 59 -22.08 10.90 10.77
CA VAL A 59 -22.10 10.25 9.45
C VAL A 59 -20.84 9.42 9.27
N VAL A 60 -21.03 8.18 8.81
CA VAL A 60 -19.95 7.24 8.49
C VAL A 60 -19.90 7.05 6.99
N VAL A 61 -18.71 7.19 6.40
CA VAL A 61 -18.46 6.99 4.97
C VAL A 61 -17.44 5.87 4.79
N LYS A 62 -17.77 4.86 3.98
CA LYS A 62 -16.83 3.79 3.60
C LYS A 62 -15.86 4.33 2.54
N LEU A 63 -14.56 4.32 2.84
CA LEU A 63 -13.49 4.66 1.88
C LEU A 63 -12.84 3.42 1.24
N GLY A 64 -13.11 2.23 1.80
CA GLY A 64 -12.66 0.96 1.26
C GLY A 64 -13.40 0.57 -0.01
N HIS A 65 -12.68 -0.01 -0.96
CA HIS A 65 -13.23 -0.64 -2.15
C HIS A 65 -13.75 -2.05 -1.83
N ASP A 66 -14.76 -2.49 -2.56
CA ASP A 66 -15.22 -3.88 -2.46
C ASP A 66 -14.23 -4.79 -3.21
N TYR A 67 -13.80 -5.88 -2.57
CA TYR A 67 -12.78 -6.77 -3.12
C TYR A 67 -13.42 -7.87 -3.97
N HIS A 68 -13.10 -7.87 -5.26
CA HIS A 68 -13.52 -8.90 -6.21
C HIS A 68 -12.47 -9.07 -7.30
N ALA A 69 -12.50 -10.19 -8.02
CA ALA A 69 -11.47 -10.54 -9.02
C ALA A 69 -11.38 -9.54 -10.18
N GLU A 70 -12.44 -8.76 -10.42
CA GLU A 70 -12.53 -7.76 -11.49
C GLU A 70 -12.24 -6.34 -10.99
N MET A 71 -11.88 -6.16 -9.71
CA MET A 71 -11.56 -4.84 -9.19
C MET A 71 -10.33 -4.26 -9.92
N PRO A 72 -10.17 -2.93 -9.99
CA PRO A 72 -8.98 -2.34 -10.58
C PRO A 72 -7.71 -2.82 -9.86
N ILE A 73 -6.85 -3.54 -10.58
CA ILE A 73 -5.59 -4.10 -10.07
C ILE A 73 -4.46 -3.68 -11.01
N PRO A 74 -3.33 -3.17 -10.48
CA PRO A 74 -2.14 -2.89 -11.29
C PRO A 74 -1.67 -4.12 -12.08
N VAL A 75 -1.24 -3.88 -13.32
CA VAL A 75 -0.81 -4.95 -14.24
C VAL A 75 0.24 -5.85 -13.57
N GLY A 76 0.00 -7.17 -13.62
CA GLY A 76 0.91 -8.17 -13.08
C GLY A 76 0.63 -8.61 -11.63
N ARG A 77 -0.31 -7.97 -10.92
CA ARG A 77 -0.78 -8.39 -9.59
C ARG A 77 -1.98 -9.33 -9.69
N VAL A 78 -2.25 -10.07 -8.62
CA VAL A 78 -3.37 -11.03 -8.53
C VAL A 78 -4.24 -10.76 -7.31
N PHE A 79 -5.54 -10.95 -7.47
CA PHE A 79 -6.46 -11.12 -6.35
C PHE A 79 -7.32 -12.35 -6.59
N ALA A 80 -7.07 -13.41 -5.82
CA ALA A 80 -7.84 -14.64 -5.87
C ALA A 80 -8.29 -15.03 -4.47
N LEU A 81 -9.60 -14.98 -4.24
CA LEU A 81 -10.25 -15.44 -3.02
C LEU A 81 -11.10 -16.66 -3.35
N ARG A 82 -10.97 -17.71 -2.56
CA ARG A 82 -11.82 -18.91 -2.67
C ARG A 82 -12.31 -19.36 -1.29
N ILE A 83 -13.53 -19.86 -1.25
CA ILE A 83 -14.08 -20.57 -0.08
C ILE A 83 -13.82 -22.07 -0.30
N PRO A 84 -13.05 -22.75 0.55
CA PRO A 84 -12.73 -24.16 0.37
C PRO A 84 -13.91 -25.09 0.69
N GLY A 85 -14.90 -24.64 1.45
CA GLY A 85 -16.12 -25.39 1.74
C GLY A 85 -17.20 -24.54 2.42
N ALA A 86 -18.47 -24.93 2.28
CA ALA A 86 -19.61 -24.21 2.84
C ALA A 86 -20.57 -25.16 3.59
N PRO A 87 -20.41 -25.36 4.92
CA PRO A 87 -19.39 -24.77 5.80
C PRO A 87 -18.00 -25.37 5.57
N THR A 88 -16.95 -24.63 5.93
CA THR A 88 -15.58 -25.15 5.84
C THR A 88 -15.34 -26.24 6.88
N SER A 89 -15.99 -26.13 8.04
CA SER A 89 -15.89 -27.14 9.11
C SER A 89 -17.11 -28.03 9.24
N LYS A 90 -16.88 -29.22 9.81
CA LYS A 90 -17.95 -30.04 10.41
C LYS A 90 -18.31 -29.48 11.79
N PRO A 91 -19.52 -29.73 12.31
CA PRO A 91 -19.88 -29.31 13.66
C PRO A 91 -18.86 -29.77 14.72
N LEU A 92 -18.36 -28.83 15.52
CA LEU A 92 -17.39 -29.07 16.58
C LEU A 92 -18.00 -28.86 17.97
N GLY A 93 -17.55 -29.65 18.94
CA GLY A 93 -17.96 -29.53 20.34
C GLY A 93 -19.44 -29.89 20.61
N SER A 94 -19.82 -29.86 21.88
CA SER A 94 -21.20 -30.10 22.31
C SER A 94 -22.18 -29.01 21.83
N ASN A 95 -21.68 -27.81 21.59
CA ASN A 95 -22.44 -26.68 21.04
C ASN A 95 -22.58 -26.73 19.50
N ARG A 96 -21.96 -27.72 18.83
CA ARG A 96 -22.07 -27.94 17.38
C ARG A 96 -21.68 -26.72 16.53
N VAL A 97 -20.66 -25.97 16.95
CA VAL A 97 -20.20 -24.78 16.21
C VAL A 97 -19.72 -25.16 14.81
N ILE A 98 -20.06 -24.33 13.81
CA ILE A 98 -19.60 -24.42 12.43
C ILE A 98 -18.99 -23.07 12.02
N TYR A 99 -18.08 -23.08 11.05
CA TYR A 99 -17.42 -21.89 10.53
C TYR A 99 -17.06 -22.04 9.04
N ASN A 100 -16.84 -20.91 8.40
CA ASN A 100 -16.31 -20.79 7.04
C ASN A 100 -14.92 -20.18 7.12
N ASP A 101 -14.03 -20.60 6.22
CA ASP A 101 -12.73 -19.97 6.01
C ASP A 101 -12.60 -19.54 4.55
N GLU A 102 -11.63 -18.66 4.30
CA GLU A 102 -11.23 -18.18 3.00
C GLU A 102 -9.78 -18.59 2.74
N PHE A 103 -9.45 -18.84 1.47
CA PHE A 103 -8.06 -18.86 1.02
C PHE A 103 -7.84 -17.68 0.08
N LEU A 104 -6.85 -16.85 0.39
CA LEU A 104 -6.48 -15.65 -0.35
C LEU A 104 -5.08 -15.81 -0.96
N THR A 105 -4.97 -15.51 -2.25
CA THR A 105 -3.68 -15.27 -2.92
C THR A 105 -3.70 -13.87 -3.50
N ALA A 106 -2.83 -13.00 -3.00
CA ALA A 106 -2.70 -11.63 -3.45
C ALA A 106 -1.39 -10.98 -2.96
N GLU A 107 -0.94 -9.94 -3.65
CA GLU A 107 -0.03 -8.94 -3.10
C GLU A 107 -0.80 -8.06 -2.11
N ILE A 108 -1.08 -8.58 -0.91
CA ILE A 108 -2.08 -8.01 0.02
C ILE A 108 -1.88 -6.53 0.38
N GLY A 109 -0.65 -6.02 0.40
CA GLY A 109 -0.36 -4.61 0.66
C GLY A 109 -0.54 -3.70 -0.56
N GLN A 110 -0.96 -4.26 -1.70
CA GLN A 110 -0.83 -3.70 -3.04
C GLN A 110 -2.04 -3.99 -3.93
N VAL A 111 -3.14 -4.48 -3.35
CA VAL A 111 -4.40 -4.72 -4.06
C VAL A 111 -5.58 -4.10 -3.31
N GLY A 112 -6.51 -3.50 -4.05
CA GLY A 112 -7.67 -2.80 -3.49
C GLY A 112 -7.28 -1.53 -2.71
N THR A 113 -8.03 -1.21 -1.67
CA THR A 113 -7.70 -0.08 -0.79
C THR A 113 -6.48 -0.42 0.07
N GLN A 114 -5.40 0.33 -0.11
CA GLN A 114 -4.09 -0.01 0.44
C GLN A 114 -3.42 1.18 1.13
N MET A 115 -2.35 0.86 1.86
CA MET A 115 -1.40 1.82 2.42
C MET A 115 0.00 1.39 2.04
N ASP A 116 0.71 2.29 1.35
CA ASP A 116 2.09 2.04 0.95
C ASP A 116 3.05 2.52 2.05
N GLY A 117 3.70 1.57 2.70
CA GLY A 117 4.75 1.86 3.68
C GLY A 117 6.01 2.42 3.04
N PHE A 118 6.92 2.95 3.86
CA PHE A 118 8.15 3.58 3.39
C PHE A 118 9.14 2.65 2.68
N GLY A 119 8.99 1.34 2.82
CA GLY A 119 9.72 0.36 2.02
C GLY A 119 9.11 0.06 0.64
N HIS A 120 7.96 0.63 0.28
CA HIS A 120 7.30 0.37 -1.00
C HIS A 120 7.98 1.10 -2.17
N MET A 121 8.32 2.38 -1.98
CA MET A 121 8.92 3.22 -3.01
C MET A 121 10.23 3.84 -2.52
N GLY A 122 11.22 3.83 -3.40
CA GLY A 122 12.51 4.46 -3.21
C GLY A 122 13.01 5.02 -4.54
N LEU A 123 14.20 5.60 -4.53
CA LEU A 123 14.88 6.11 -5.70
C LEU A 123 16.20 5.37 -5.89
N THR A 124 16.59 5.10 -7.12
CA THR A 124 17.96 4.70 -7.42
C THR A 124 18.81 5.96 -7.55
N LEU A 125 19.83 6.08 -6.73
CA LEU A 125 20.72 7.24 -6.72
C LEU A 125 21.98 7.00 -7.55
N GLY A 126 22.34 7.94 -8.42
CA GLY A 126 23.49 7.76 -9.31
C GLY A 126 23.18 6.79 -10.45
N ASP A 127 24.08 5.85 -10.73
CA ASP A 127 23.93 4.92 -11.85
C ASP A 127 22.78 3.92 -11.60
N GLU A 128 21.82 3.86 -12.53
CA GLU A 128 20.68 2.94 -12.46
C GLU A 128 21.09 1.46 -12.39
N ALA A 129 22.25 1.10 -12.93
CA ALA A 129 22.79 -0.25 -12.86
C ALA A 129 23.30 -0.60 -11.44
N ASP A 130 23.63 0.39 -10.62
CA ASP A 130 24.10 0.18 -9.25
C ASP A 130 22.93 -0.01 -8.27
N ARG A 131 22.49 -1.26 -8.15
CA ARG A 131 21.41 -1.65 -7.23
C ARG A 131 21.75 -1.41 -5.76
N THR A 132 23.02 -1.15 -5.40
CA THR A 132 23.39 -0.76 -4.03
C THR A 132 22.93 0.64 -3.68
N LYS A 133 22.55 1.43 -4.68
CA LYS A 133 22.07 2.81 -4.55
C LYS A 133 20.54 2.93 -4.58
N MET A 134 19.82 1.82 -4.50
CA MET A 134 18.38 1.84 -4.25
C MET A 134 18.16 2.33 -2.82
N THR A 135 17.72 3.58 -2.69
CA THR A 135 17.60 4.31 -1.43
C THR A 135 16.14 4.66 -1.15
N PHE A 136 15.70 4.32 0.04
CA PHE A 136 14.34 4.50 0.53
C PHE A 136 14.29 5.64 1.55
N TYR A 137 13.15 5.75 2.24
CA TYR A 137 12.96 6.70 3.32
C TYR A 137 14.15 6.74 4.30
N ASN A 138 14.50 7.95 4.71
CA ASN A 138 15.60 8.25 5.62
C ASN A 138 17.00 7.77 5.17
N GLY A 139 17.19 7.55 3.87
CA GLY A 139 18.48 7.13 3.31
C GLY A 139 18.78 5.64 3.49
N VAL A 140 17.80 4.84 3.93
CA VAL A 140 17.98 3.39 4.09
C VAL A 140 18.11 2.73 2.72
N THR A 141 19.17 1.96 2.52
CA THR A 141 19.37 1.23 1.24
C THR A 141 18.56 -0.05 1.18
N ALA A 142 18.27 -0.55 -0.03
CA ALA A 142 17.63 -1.85 -0.24
C ALA A 142 18.37 -2.98 0.52
N GLN A 143 19.70 -2.96 0.52
CA GLN A 143 20.53 -3.96 1.19
C GLN A 143 20.36 -3.96 2.72
N GLN A 144 20.12 -2.79 3.32
CA GLN A 144 19.86 -2.66 4.75
C GLN A 144 18.42 -3.00 5.12
N MET A 145 17.50 -2.94 4.16
CA MET A 145 16.06 -2.99 4.38
C MET A 145 15.46 -4.37 4.08
N MET A 146 15.90 -5.02 3.00
CA MET A 146 15.21 -6.15 2.39
C MET A 146 15.84 -7.49 2.75
N THR A 147 14.99 -8.47 3.07
CA THR A 147 15.38 -9.87 3.23
C THR A 147 14.40 -10.79 2.49
N PRO A 148 14.73 -12.07 2.27
CA PRO A 148 13.78 -13.04 1.72
C PRO A 148 12.53 -13.26 2.58
N ARG A 149 12.50 -12.75 3.83
CA ARG A 149 11.37 -12.89 4.76
C ARG A 149 10.63 -11.58 5.00
N GLY A 150 10.90 -10.55 4.20
CA GLY A 150 10.28 -9.24 4.33
C GLY A 150 11.28 -8.15 4.72
N LEU A 151 10.73 -7.01 5.14
CA LEU A 151 11.49 -5.81 5.45
C LEU A 151 11.92 -5.81 6.91
N ILE A 152 13.20 -5.57 7.17
CA ILE A 152 13.76 -5.41 8.52
C ILE A 152 13.91 -3.94 8.93
N LYS A 153 13.74 -3.03 7.97
CA LYS A 153 13.61 -1.59 8.17
C LYS A 153 12.48 -1.01 7.32
N ASN A 154 11.93 0.13 7.70
CA ASN A 154 10.88 0.86 6.97
C ASN A 154 9.65 -0.01 6.63
N GLY A 155 9.40 -1.07 7.40
CA GLY A 155 8.22 -1.91 7.28
C GLY A 155 6.97 -1.18 7.75
N VAL A 156 5.79 -1.63 7.30
CA VAL A 156 4.51 -1.00 7.64
C VAL A 156 4.22 -1.07 9.15
N GLU A 157 4.79 -2.05 9.85
CA GLU A 157 4.69 -2.20 11.31
C GLU A 157 5.38 -1.07 12.09
N LYS A 158 6.19 -0.24 11.43
CA LYS A 158 6.83 0.94 12.02
C LYS A 158 5.94 2.18 11.99
N LEU A 159 4.89 2.17 11.17
CA LEU A 159 4.00 3.31 11.03
C LEU A 159 3.09 3.45 12.25
N LYS A 160 2.78 4.69 12.63
CA LYS A 160 1.74 4.96 13.63
C LYS A 160 0.35 4.80 13.01
N PRO A 161 -0.67 4.48 13.81
CA PRO A 161 -2.05 4.41 13.32
C PRO A 161 -2.48 5.71 12.62
N ILE A 162 -3.16 5.56 11.48
CA ILE A 162 -3.74 6.65 10.68
C ILE A 162 -5.24 6.48 10.50
#